data_AF-G4TII2-F1
#
_entry.id   AF-G4TII2-F1
#
_cell.length_a   1.000
_cell.length_b   1.000
_cell.length_c   1.000
_cell.angle_alpha   90.00
_cell.angle_beta   90.00
_cell.angle_gamma   90.00
#
_symmetry.space_group_name_H-M   'P 1'
#
loop_
_entity.id
_entity.type
_entity.pdbx_description
1 polymer ?
#
loop_
_entity_poly.entity_id
_entity_poly.type
_entity_poly.pdbx_seq_one_letter_code
_entity_poly.pdbx_strand_id
1 'polypeptide(L)'
;MSSKSVLTNAIDPRLIQSIFGGRPTLARFISVSEAIYATRASNYALLTLLVWDMIITFPREIEVVWKSKWTVVKVLFLLNRYVTPWFMAAHIWALSGRAVGLSDKRSDESESKRVG
;
A
#
# COMPACT_ATOMS: atom_id res chain seq x y z
N MET A 1 6.41 -58.42 -25.55
CA MET A 1 5.93 -58.27 -24.15
C MET A 1 6.77 -57.27 -23.33
N SER A 2 7.31 -56.21 -23.95
CA SER A 2 8.35 -55.34 -23.33
C SER A 2 8.20 -53.84 -23.65
N SER A 3 7.00 -53.38 -24.01
CA SER A 3 6.77 -51.96 -24.33
C SER A 3 5.92 -51.24 -23.26
N LYS A 4 5.04 -51.98 -22.55
CA LYS A 4 4.17 -51.40 -21.52
C LYS A 4 4.88 -51.16 -20.16
N SER A 5 5.96 -51.86 -19.85
CA SER A 5 6.73 -51.70 -18.60
C SER A 5 7.70 -50.52 -18.60
N VAL A 6 8.02 -49.98 -19.78
CA VAL A 6 8.90 -48.82 -19.94
C VAL A 6 8.12 -47.52 -19.68
N LEU A 7 6.85 -47.46 -20.11
CA LEU A 7 5.99 -46.31 -19.90
C LEU A 7 5.53 -46.15 -18.44
N THR A 8 5.46 -47.23 -17.66
CA THR A 8 5.08 -47.17 -16.23
C THR A 8 6.21 -46.66 -15.34
N ASN A 9 7.47 -46.83 -15.75
CA ASN A 9 8.64 -46.30 -15.02
C ASN A 9 8.98 -44.84 -15.38
N ALA A 10 8.37 -44.29 -16.44
CA ALA A 10 8.64 -42.93 -16.91
C ALA A 10 7.76 -41.86 -16.26
N ILE A 11 6.76 -42.25 -15.47
CA ILE A 11 5.93 -41.31 -14.69
C ILE A 11 6.67 -41.03 -13.38
N ASP A 12 7.67 -40.14 -13.48
CA ASP A 12 8.45 -39.68 -12.33
C ASP A 12 7.51 -38.97 -11.33
N PRO A 13 7.43 -39.39 -10.05
CA PRO A 13 6.60 -38.75 -9.03
C PRO A 13 6.96 -37.28 -8.80
N ARG A 14 8.16 -36.85 -9.20
CA ARG A 14 8.57 -35.44 -9.20
C ARG A 14 7.79 -34.59 -10.19
N LEU A 15 7.34 -35.17 -11.30
CA LEU A 15 6.57 -34.50 -12.34
C LEU A 15 5.13 -34.24 -11.84
N ILE A 16 4.57 -35.19 -11.10
CA ILE A 16 3.28 -35.02 -10.39
C ILE A 16 3.42 -33.94 -9.31
N GLN A 17 4.51 -33.95 -8.54
CA GLN A 17 4.79 -32.89 -7.56
C GLN A 17 5.05 -31.52 -8.19
N SER A 18 5.60 -31.41 -9.40
CA SER A 18 5.75 -30.11 -10.07
C SER A 18 4.43 -29.58 -10.66
N ILE A 19 3.54 -30.48 -11.11
CA ILE A 19 2.22 -30.11 -11.65
C ILE A 19 1.29 -29.62 -10.52
N PHE A 20 1.29 -30.30 -9.37
CA PHE A 20 0.47 -29.93 -8.21
C PHE A 20 1.19 -29.03 -7.18
N GLY A 21 2.52 -28.96 -7.22
CA GLY A 21 3.37 -28.10 -6.36
C GLY A 21 3.62 -26.71 -6.95
N GLY A 22 2.87 -26.34 -7.99
CA GLY A 22 2.70 -24.95 -8.38
C GLY A 22 2.11 -24.18 -7.22
N ARG A 23 2.99 -23.55 -6.43
CA ARG A 23 2.72 -22.70 -5.25
C ARG A 23 1.30 -22.13 -5.30
N PRO A 24 0.39 -22.44 -4.34
CA PRO A 24 -1.00 -22.01 -4.42
C PRO A 24 -1.04 -20.48 -4.44
N THR A 25 -1.21 -19.92 -5.64
CA THR A 25 -1.26 -18.49 -5.91
C THR A 25 -2.39 -17.83 -5.12
N LEU A 26 -3.46 -18.57 -4.83
CA LEU A 26 -4.60 -18.14 -4.01
C LEU A 26 -4.20 -17.74 -2.58
N ALA A 27 -3.33 -18.52 -1.92
CA ALA A 27 -2.84 -18.17 -0.58
C ALA A 27 -2.02 -16.88 -0.59
N ARG A 28 -1.32 -16.60 -1.69
CA ARG A 28 -0.60 -15.33 -1.88
C ARG A 28 -1.55 -14.16 -2.09
N PHE A 29 -2.66 -14.36 -2.80
CA PHE A 29 -3.65 -13.29 -2.99
C PHE A 29 -4.34 -12.90 -1.68
N ILE A 30 -4.72 -13.88 -0.85
CA ILE A 30 -5.37 -13.62 0.45
C ILE A 30 -4.41 -12.90 1.43
N SER A 31 -3.17 -13.35 1.52
CA SER A 31 -2.17 -12.68 2.37
C SER A 31 -1.87 -11.24 1.92
N VAL A 32 -1.91 -10.97 0.61
CA VAL A 32 -1.73 -9.62 0.07
C VAL A 32 -2.93 -8.72 0.36
N SER A 33 -4.18 -9.23 0.29
CA SER A 33 -5.34 -8.42 0.63
C SER A 33 -5.34 -8.00 2.10
N GLU A 34 -5.04 -8.93 3.01
CA GLU A 34 -4.92 -8.64 4.44
C GLU A 34 -3.84 -7.57 4.71
N ALA A 35 -2.68 -7.68 4.04
CA ALA A 35 -1.61 -6.70 4.17
C ALA A 35 -2.00 -5.30 3.68
N ILE A 36 -2.84 -5.20 2.63
CA ILE A 36 -3.33 -3.92 2.11
C ILE A 36 -4.28 -3.26 3.11
N TYR A 37 -5.19 -4.02 3.74
CA TYR A 37 -6.09 -3.48 4.75
C TYR A 37 -5.35 -3.00 6.00
N ALA A 38 -4.39 -3.79 6.48
CA ALA A 38 -3.56 -3.42 7.62
C ALA A 38 -2.79 -2.12 7.37
N THR A 39 -2.16 -1.99 6.19
CA THR A 39 -1.39 -0.79 5.81
C THR A 39 -2.27 0.46 5.71
N ARG A 40 -3.49 0.33 5.18
CA ARG A 40 -4.43 1.46 5.07
C ARG A 40 -4.88 1.92 6.44
N ALA A 41 -5.32 0.99 7.29
CA ALA A 41 -5.78 1.30 8.64
C ALA A 41 -4.66 1.94 9.48
N SER A 42 -3.43 1.41 9.40
CA SER A 42 -2.29 1.98 10.13
C SER A 42 -1.91 3.38 9.64
N ASN A 43 -1.97 3.64 8.33
CA ASN A 43 -1.68 4.97 7.77
C ASN A 43 -2.68 6.02 8.25
N TYR A 44 -3.98 5.70 8.27
CA TYR A 44 -4.99 6.62 8.79
C TYR A 44 -4.83 6.82 10.30
N ALA A 45 -4.57 5.76 11.06
CA ALA A 45 -4.33 5.87 12.50
C ALA A 45 -3.11 6.75 12.83
N LEU A 46 -2.01 6.59 12.10
CA LEU A 46 -0.81 7.43 12.26
C LEU A 46 -1.11 8.90 11.92
N LEU A 47 -1.84 9.16 10.84
CA LEU A 47 -2.22 10.51 10.46
C LEU A 47 -3.08 11.18 11.54
N THR A 48 -4.08 10.46 12.06
CA THR A 48 -4.96 10.97 13.12
C THR A 48 -4.18 11.27 14.39
N LEU A 49 -3.28 10.36 14.82
CA LEU A 49 -2.43 10.59 15.99
C LEU A 49 -1.50 11.78 15.80
N LEU A 50 -0.94 11.95 14.61
CA LEU A 50 -0.03 13.05 14.30
C LEU A 50 -0.76 14.40 14.29
N VAL A 51 -1.97 14.44 13.74
CA VAL A 51 -2.83 15.63 13.80
C VAL A 51 -3.26 15.94 15.23
N TRP A 52 -3.58 14.91 16.01
CA TRP A 52 -3.94 15.06 17.41
C TRP A 52 -2.79 15.66 18.25
N ASP A 53 -1.56 15.17 18.08
CA ASP A 53 -0.36 15.70 18.74
C ASP A 53 -0.11 17.17 18.38
N MET A 54 -0.34 17.54 17.11
CA MET A 54 -0.28 18.92 16.67
C MET A 54 -1.29 19.81 17.39
N ILE A 55 -2.56 19.40 17.46
CA ILE A 55 -3.62 20.21 18.09
C ILE A 55 -3.33 20.46 19.56
N ILE A 56 -2.81 19.46 20.28
CA ILE A 56 -2.44 19.60 21.70
C ILE A 56 -1.24 20.52 21.89
N THR A 57 -0.25 20.46 21.00
CA THR A 57 0.99 21.26 21.15
C THR A 57 0.83 22.70 20.66
N PHE A 58 -0.12 22.93 19.73
CA PHE A 58 -0.40 24.22 19.10
C PHE A 58 -0.68 25.40 20.05
N PRO A 59 -1.53 25.30 21.10
CA PRO A 59 -1.82 26.43 21.98
C PRO A 59 -0.57 26.90 22.76
N ARG A 60 0.29 25.96 23.16
CA ARG A 60 1.55 26.29 23.85
C ARG A 60 2.56 26.93 22.90
N GLU A 61 2.60 26.47 21.66
CA GLU A 61 3.42 27.08 20.62
C GLU A 61 2.94 28.51 20.30
N ILE A 62 1.63 28.75 20.24
CA ILE A 62 1.10 30.10 20.00
C ILE A 62 1.52 31.05 21.11
N GLU A 63 1.32 30.70 22.37
CA GLU A 63 1.67 31.59 23.48
C GLU A 63 3.16 31.93 23.54
N VAL A 64 4.04 30.98 23.20
CA VAL A 64 5.49 31.17 23.27
C VAL A 64 6.06 31.80 21.99
N VAL A 65 5.53 31.46 20.82
CA VAL A 65 6.01 31.95 19.52
C VAL A 65 5.38 33.30 19.16
N TRP A 66 4.08 33.48 19.38
CA TRP A 66 3.37 34.69 18.93
C TRP A 66 3.50 35.87 19.90
N LYS A 67 3.73 35.63 21.20
CA LYS A 67 4.04 36.72 22.16
C LYS A 67 5.53 37.06 22.27
N SER A 68 6.42 36.22 21.76
CA SER A 68 7.88 36.44 21.85
C SER A 68 8.45 36.95 20.52
N LYS A 69 9.67 37.50 20.55
CA LYS A 69 10.35 38.02 19.35
C LYS A 69 10.42 36.91 18.28
N TRP A 70 9.81 37.17 17.12
CA TRP A 70 9.81 36.26 15.97
C TRP A 70 11.23 36.07 15.47
N THR A 71 11.77 34.86 15.63
CA THR A 71 13.09 34.48 15.10
C THR A 71 12.89 33.54 13.93
N VAL A 72 13.57 33.78 12.81
CA VAL A 72 13.48 32.94 11.59
C VAL A 72 13.73 31.45 11.90
N VAL A 73 14.59 31.16 12.87
CA VAL A 73 14.88 29.80 13.34
C VAL A 73 13.64 29.09 13.91
N LYS A 74 12.75 29.81 14.63
CA LYS A 74 11.50 29.24 15.17
C LYS A 74 10.51 28.90 14.05
N VAL A 75 10.42 29.75 13.03
CA VAL A 75 9.58 29.52 11.85
C VAL A 75 10.09 28.34 11.03
N LEU A 76 11.41 28.24 10.86
CA LEU A 76 12.03 27.12 10.16
C LEU A 76 11.82 25.80 10.92
N PHE A 77 11.84 25.83 12.25
CA PHE A 77 11.53 24.67 13.09
C PHE A 77 10.05 24.25 12.99
N LEU A 78 9.13 25.22 13.00
CA LEU A 78 7.70 24.98 12.77
C LEU A 78 7.46 24.41 11.37
N LEU A 79 8.03 25.01 10.31
CA LEU A 79 7.89 24.47 8.96
C LEU A 79 8.41 23.04 8.87
N ASN A 80 9.56 22.73 9.47
CA ASN A 80 10.08 21.36 9.51
C ASN A 80 9.09 20.40 10.21
N ARG A 81 8.40 20.85 11.26
CA ARG A 81 7.36 20.08 11.96
C ARG A 81 6.08 19.89 11.12
N TYR A 82 5.66 20.89 10.35
CA TYR A 82 4.44 20.88 9.54
C TYR A 82 4.63 20.19 8.16
N VAL A 83 5.88 20.07 7.69
CA VAL A 83 6.22 19.34 6.47
C VAL A 83 5.92 17.84 6.62
N THR A 84 6.13 17.26 7.80
CA THR A 84 5.87 15.83 8.07
C THR A 84 4.38 15.44 7.86
N PRO A 85 3.38 16.13 8.44
CA PRO A 85 1.97 15.88 8.15
C PRO A 85 1.63 16.10 6.67
N TRP A 86 2.17 17.16 6.07
CA TRP A 86 1.95 17.46 4.65
C TRP A 86 2.48 16.35 3.74
N PHE A 87 3.68 15.86 4.03
CA PHE A 87 4.29 14.75 3.31
C PHE A 87 3.50 13.45 3.50
N MET A 88 3.02 13.17 4.71
CA MET A 88 2.13 12.02 4.97
C MET A 88 0.81 12.11 4.21
N ALA A 89 0.18 13.29 4.18
CA ALA A 89 -1.04 13.51 3.41
C ALA A 89 -0.80 13.30 1.91
N ALA A 90 0.30 13.85 1.38
CA ALA A 90 0.71 13.64 -0.01
C ALA A 90 1.01 12.16 -0.31
N HIS A 91 1.62 11.44 0.64
CA HIS A 91 1.91 10.00 0.52
C HIS A 91 0.62 9.17 0.44
N ILE A 92 -0.36 9.45 1.31
CA ILE A 92 -1.67 8.80 1.28
C ILE A 92 -2.40 9.12 -0.02
N TRP A 93 -2.36 10.37 -0.47
CA TRP A 93 -2.96 10.79 -1.74
C TRP A 93 -2.32 10.11 -2.95
N ALA A 94 -0.99 10.05 -3.01
CA ALA A 94 -0.25 9.42 -4.10
C ALA A 94 -0.44 7.89 -4.16
N LEU A 95 -0.56 7.22 -3.01
CA LEU A 95 -0.88 5.79 -2.94
C LEU A 95 -2.35 5.52 -3.31
N SER A 96 -3.26 6.41 -2.91
CA SER A 96 -4.69 6.29 -3.24
C SER A 96 -4.96 6.53 -4.72
N GLY A 97 -4.31 7.52 -5.33
CA GLY A 97 -4.45 7.86 -6.75
C GLY A 97 -3.93 6.80 -7.70
N ARG A 98 -2.84 6.08 -7.35
CA ARG A 98 -2.31 4.99 -8.18
C ARG A 98 -3.17 3.72 -8.14
N ALA A 99 -3.96 3.51 -7.07
CA ALA A 99 -4.80 2.32 -6.94
C ALA A 99 -6.11 2.42 -7.73
N VAL A 100 -6.67 3.63 -7.89
CA VAL A 100 -7.95 3.85 -8.59
C VAL A 100 -7.76 3.84 -10.12
N GLY A 101 -6.68 4.45 -10.62
CA GLY A 101 -6.44 4.57 -12.07
C GLY A 101 -6.07 3.26 -12.80
N LEU A 102 -5.77 2.18 -12.08
CA LEU A 102 -5.46 0.87 -12.67
C LEU A 102 -6.69 -0.05 -12.78
N SER A 103 -7.78 0.25 -12.07
CA SER A 103 -8.99 -0.59 -12.11
C SER A 103 -9.92 -0.27 -13.28
N ASP A 104 -9.88 0.96 -13.78
CA ASP A 104 -10.91 1.49 -14.69
C ASP A 104 -10.62 1.25 -16.18
N LYS A 105 -9.33 1.13 -16.55
CA LYS A 105 -8.95 0.98 -17.97
C LYS A 105 -9.32 -0.35 -18.63
N ARG A 106 -9.68 -1.38 -17.84
CA ARG A 106 -9.99 -2.73 -18.39
C ARG A 106 -11.47 -2.89 -18.76
N SER A 107 -12.38 -2.13 -18.15
CA SER A 107 -13.81 -2.12 -18.53
C SER A 107 -14.00 -1.54 -19.92
N ASP A 108 -13.39 -0.39 -20.19
CA ASP A 108 -13.59 0.37 -21.43
C ASP A 108 -13.08 -0.39 -22.68
N GLU A 109 -11.94 -1.08 -22.55
CA GLU A 109 -11.36 -1.91 -23.61
C GLU A 109 -12.26 -3.12 -23.94
N SER A 110 -12.93 -3.70 -22.93
CA SER A 110 -13.83 -4.84 -23.12
C SER A 110 -15.18 -4.43 -23.73
N GLU A 111 -15.61 -3.19 -23.48
CA GLU A 111 -16.84 -2.63 -24.01
C GLU A 111 -16.65 -2.17 -25.45
N SER A 112 -15.52 -1.52 -25.77
CA SER A 112 -15.17 -1.15 -27.14
C SER A 112 -15.08 -2.35 -28.09
N LYS A 113 -14.56 -3.51 -27.63
CA LYS A 113 -14.50 -4.75 -28.42
C LYS A 113 -15.83 -5.49 -28.59
N ARG A 114 -16.88 -5.13 -27.85
CA ARG A 114 -18.23 -5.68 -28.05
C ARG A 114 -19.07 -4.86 -29.02
N VAL A 115 -18.72 -3.60 -29.22
CA VAL A 115 -19.53 -2.64 -29.99
C VAL A 115 -19.00 -2.44 -31.42
N GLY A 116 -17.77 -2.88 -31.72
CA GLY A 116 -17.21 -2.96 -33.08
C GLY A 116 -17.18 -4.39 -33.61
#